data_AF-A0A0V8JDC6-F1
#
_entry.id   AF-A0A0V8JDC6-F1
#
_cell.length_a   1.000
_cell.length_b   1.000
_cell.length_c   1.000
_cell.angle_alpha   90.00
_cell.angle_beta   90.00
_cell.angle_gamma   90.00
#
_symmetry.space_group_name_H-M   'P 1'
#
loop_
_entity.id
_entity.type
_entity.pdbx_description
1 polymer ?
#
loop_
_entity_poly.entity_id
_entity_poly.type
_entity_poly.pdbx_seq_one_letter_code
_entity_poly.pdbx_strand_id
1 'polypeptide(L)'
;MTKTRDGKEGKATLGDIHNIYEFVMTANSSDEQKDIRLGELRELMEHEYRIPAPREKRFEQWAEKNRSAHALYRKIIISKKCV
;
A
#
# COMPACT_ATOMS: atom_id res chain seq x y z
N MET A 1 -12.53 12.14 -11.65
CA MET A 1 -11.88 13.38 -12.11
C MET A 1 -10.90 13.83 -11.03
N THR A 2 -9.64 13.43 -11.12
CA THR A 2 -8.55 14.01 -10.33
C THR A 2 -7.57 14.56 -11.35
N LYS A 3 -7.58 15.88 -11.55
CA LYS A 3 -6.69 16.57 -12.48
C LYS A 3 -5.27 16.48 -11.93
N THR A 4 -4.45 15.63 -12.52
CA THR A 4 -3.00 15.65 -12.37
C THR A 4 -2.47 16.99 -12.91
N ARG A 5 -1.85 17.77 -12.02
CA ARG A 5 -0.93 18.83 -12.43
C ARG A 5 0.45 18.17 -12.53
N ASP A 6 1.11 18.41 -13.64
CA ASP A 6 2.45 17.91 -14.01
C ASP A 6 2.47 16.49 -14.59
N GLY A 7 2.73 16.41 -15.90
CA GLY A 7 2.95 15.19 -16.67
C GLY A 7 4.29 14.53 -16.36
N LYS A 8 4.53 14.22 -15.08
CA LYS A 8 5.48 13.19 -14.66
C LYS A 8 4.64 12.04 -14.15
N GLU A 9 4.97 10.81 -14.55
CA GLU A 9 4.51 9.61 -13.83
C GLU A 9 5.05 9.70 -12.40
N GLY A 10 4.31 10.43 -11.57
CA GLY A 10 4.71 10.81 -10.23
C GLY A 10 4.51 9.61 -9.33
N LYS A 11 5.62 9.07 -8.82
CA LYS A 11 5.61 8.05 -7.78
C LYS A 11 4.60 8.39 -6.70
N ALA A 12 3.69 7.46 -6.39
CA ALA A 12 2.70 7.67 -5.35
C ALA A 12 3.41 7.87 -4.01
N THR A 13 3.16 9.00 -3.35
CA THR A 13 3.81 9.26 -2.06
C THR A 13 3.20 8.40 -0.97
N LEU A 14 3.90 8.25 0.16
CA LEU A 14 3.39 7.45 1.29
C LEU A 14 2.07 8.04 1.83
N GLY A 15 1.93 9.37 1.77
CA GLY A 15 0.69 10.05 2.15
C GLY A 15 -0.47 9.71 1.22
N ASP A 16 -0.22 9.63 -0.09
CA ASP A 16 -1.25 9.24 -1.06
C ASP A 16 -1.73 7.81 -0.82
N ILE A 17 -0.78 6.87 -0.63
CA ILE A 17 -1.09 5.47 -0.33
C ILE A 17 -1.86 5.34 0.98
N HIS A 18 -1.48 6.10 2.01
CA HIS A 18 -2.19 6.11 3.29
C HIS A 18 -3.63 6.64 3.14
N ASN A 19 -3.84 7.71 2.38
CA ASN A 19 -5.18 8.24 2.12
C ASN A 19 -6.05 7.24 1.35
N ILE A 20 -5.48 6.51 0.39
CA ILE A 20 -6.18 5.45 -0.33
C ILE A 20 -6.54 4.31 0.62
N TYR A 21 -5.62 3.90 1.51
CA TYR A 21 -5.91 2.88 2.53
C TYR A 21 -7.10 3.28 3.42
N GLU A 22 -7.06 4.49 4.00
CA GLU A 22 -8.15 4.98 4.86
C GLU A 22 -9.48 5.07 4.11
N PHE A 23 -9.45 5.49 2.84
CA PHE A 23 -10.64 5.49 1.98
C PHE A 23 -11.19 4.07 1.77
N VAL A 24 -10.35 3.08 1.48
CA VAL A 24 -10.78 1.68 1.30
C VAL A 24 -11.38 1.12 2.59
N MET A 25 -10.78 1.42 3.75
CA MET A 25 -11.26 0.92 5.05
C MET A 25 -12.62 1.53 5.42
N THR A 26 -12.80 2.83 5.18
CA THR A 26 -14.02 3.58 5.53
C THR A 26 -15.11 3.52 4.46
N ALA A 27 -14.78 3.09 3.24
CA ALA A 27 -15.76 2.92 2.18
C ALA A 27 -16.86 1.92 2.58
N ASN A 28 -18.10 2.26 2.25
CA ASN A 28 -19.25 1.37 2.39
C ASN A 28 -19.31 0.36 1.22
N SER A 29 -18.24 -0.42 1.06
CA SER A 29 -18.12 -1.50 0.07
C SER A 29 -18.09 -2.86 0.74
N SER A 30 -18.38 -3.92 -0.01
CA SER A 30 -18.31 -5.30 0.51
C SER A 30 -16.88 -5.67 0.92
N ASP A 31 -16.75 -6.62 1.84
CA ASP A 31 -15.46 -7.15 2.28
C ASP A 31 -14.62 -7.66 1.10
N GLU A 32 -15.24 -8.31 0.12
CA GLU A 32 -14.57 -8.79 -1.09
C GLU A 32 -14.00 -7.65 -1.93
N GLN A 33 -14.76 -6.56 -2.12
CA GLN A 33 -14.28 -5.38 -2.84
C GLN A 33 -13.16 -4.67 -2.08
N LYS A 34 -13.21 -4.66 -0.74
CA LYS A 34 -12.12 -4.13 0.09
C LYS A 34 -10.86 -4.98 -0.09
N ASP A 35 -11.00 -6.30 -0.11
CA ASP A 35 -9.88 -7.23 -0.26
C ASP A 35 -9.15 -7.05 -1.60
N ILE A 36 -9.91 -6.91 -2.69
CA ILE A 36 -9.37 -6.62 -4.03
C ILE A 36 -8.59 -5.31 -4.01
N ARG A 37 -9.19 -4.22 -3.50
CA ARG A 37 -8.55 -2.90 -3.45
C ARG A 37 -7.32 -2.86 -2.55
N LEU A 38 -7.34 -3.58 -1.42
CA LEU A 38 -6.17 -3.73 -0.56
C LEU A 38 -5.06 -4.54 -1.26
N GLY A 39 -5.43 -5.52 -2.09
CA GLY A 39 -4.50 -6.23 -2.97
C GLY A 39 -3.82 -5.31 -3.97
N GLU A 40 -4.59 -4.51 -4.70
CA GLU A 40 -4.07 -3.52 -5.65
C GLU A 40 -3.17 -2.49 -4.95
N LEU A 41 -3.57 -2.03 -3.76
CA LEU A 41 -2.79 -1.08 -2.97
C LEU A 41 -1.47 -1.69 -2.47
N ARG A 42 -1.48 -2.97 -2.11
CA ARG A 42 -0.26 -3.71 -1.74
C ARG A 42 0.69 -3.77 -2.93
N GLU A 43 0.21 -4.16 -4.11
CA GLU A 43 1.04 -4.26 -5.33
C GLU A 43 1.63 -2.91 -5.73
N LEU A 44 0.83 -1.84 -5.68
CA LEU A 44 1.31 -0.48 -5.90
C LEU A 44 2.45 -0.14 -4.94
N MET A 45 2.29 -0.46 -3.66
CA MET A 45 3.30 -0.17 -2.64
C MET A 45 4.58 -1.00 -2.84
N GLU A 46 4.45 -2.25 -3.27
CA GLU A 46 5.59 -3.12 -3.63
C GLU A 46 6.39 -2.55 -4.79
N HIS A 47 5.72 -2.04 -5.83
CA HIS A 47 6.35 -1.40 -6.98
C HIS A 47 7.06 -0.10 -6.60
N GLU A 48 6.35 0.80 -5.92
CA GLU A 48 6.86 2.15 -5.61
C GLU A 48 8.02 2.14 -4.62
N TYR A 49 7.93 1.30 -3.58
CA TYR A 49 8.93 1.23 -2.50
C TYR A 49 9.92 0.08 -2.67
N ARG A 50 9.82 -0.68 -3.76
CA ARG A 50 10.66 -1.85 -4.07
C ARG A 50 10.74 -2.79 -2.86
N ILE A 51 9.58 -3.12 -2.31
CA ILE A 51 9.47 -3.90 -1.07
C ILE A 51 9.96 -5.33 -1.36
N PRO A 52 10.98 -5.84 -0.64
CA PRO A 52 11.44 -7.21 -0.81
C PRO A 52 10.39 -8.23 -0.35
N ALA A 53 10.54 -9.50 -0.76
CA ALA A 53 9.63 -10.54 -0.29
C ALA A 53 9.72 -10.72 1.24
N PRO A 54 8.60 -10.95 1.97
CA PRO A 54 8.54 -10.91 3.44
C PRO A 54 9.43 -11.91 4.20
N ARG A 55 10.07 -12.86 3.51
CA ARG A 55 10.91 -13.92 4.11
C ARG A 55 12.40 -13.74 3.82
N GLU A 56 12.79 -12.67 3.14
CA GLU A 56 14.19 -12.39 2.84
C GLU A 56 14.82 -11.56 3.94
N LYS A 57 16.09 -11.83 4.27
CA LYS A 57 16.90 -10.95 5.16
C LYS A 57 16.94 -9.50 4.67
N ARG A 58 16.75 -9.27 3.37
CA ARG A 58 16.68 -7.93 2.78
C ARG A 58 15.40 -7.18 3.16
N PHE A 59 14.31 -7.88 3.45
CA PHE A 59 13.07 -7.27 3.93
C PHE A 59 13.27 -6.62 5.31
N GLU A 60 13.97 -7.29 6.22
CA GLU A 60 14.29 -6.76 7.55
C GLU A 60 15.12 -5.47 7.46
N GLN A 61 16.20 -5.49 6.67
CA GLN A 61 17.05 -4.31 6.44
C GLN A 61 16.30 -3.16 5.76
N TRP A 62 15.39 -3.49 4.84
CA TRP A 62 14.52 -2.50 4.20
C TRP A 62 13.54 -1.88 5.22
N ALA A 63 12.93 -2.71 6.07
CA ALA A 63 11.97 -2.31 7.09
C ALA A 63 12.58 -1.38 8.14
N GLU A 64 13.85 -1.62 8.53
CA GLU A 64 14.58 -0.74 9.44
C GLU A 64 14.76 0.68 8.90
N LYS A 65 15.01 0.78 7.58
CA LYS A 65 15.23 2.05 6.86
C LYS A 65 13.92 2.74 6.47
N ASN A 66 12.83 1.99 6.29
CA ASN A 66 11.55 2.47 5.78
C ASN A 66 10.41 2.21 6.77
N ARG A 67 10.62 2.52 8.05
CA ARG A 67 9.70 2.16 9.15
C ARG A 67 8.24 2.55 8.89
N SER A 68 8.01 3.77 8.38
CA SER A 68 6.65 4.26 8.10
C SER A 68 5.97 3.52 6.95
N ALA A 69 6.70 3.24 5.87
CA ALA A 69 6.19 2.43 4.77
C ALA A 69 5.96 0.99 5.21
N HIS A 70 6.87 0.40 5.98
CA HIS A 70 6.71 -0.94 6.53
C HIS A 70 5.47 -1.03 7.44
N ALA A 71 5.22 -0.03 8.29
CA ALA A 71 4.05 0.00 9.16
C ALA A 71 2.73 0.01 8.35
N LEU A 72 2.65 0.85 7.31
CA LEU A 72 1.47 0.89 6.45
C LEU A 72 1.31 -0.41 5.63
N TYR A 73 2.41 -0.93 5.09
CA TYR A 73 2.41 -2.21 4.36
C TYR A 73 1.89 -3.35 5.24
N ARG A 74 2.30 -3.40 6.52
CA ARG A 74 1.75 -4.35 7.50
C ARG A 74 0.27 -4.15 7.74
N LYS A 75 -0.20 -2.90 7.90
CA LYS A 75 -1.64 -2.61 8.04
C LYS A 75 -2.44 -3.14 6.86
N ILE A 76 -1.96 -2.94 5.63
CA ILE A 76 -2.60 -3.43 4.41
C ILE A 76 -2.70 -4.96 4.43
N ILE A 77 -1.60 -5.66 4.71
CA ILE A 77 -1.57 -7.13 4.77
C ILE A 77 -2.52 -7.67 5.85
N ILE A 78 -2.53 -7.07 7.04
CA ILE A 78 -3.39 -7.52 8.15
C ILE A 78 -4.87 -7.24 7.88
N SER A 79 -5.17 -6.12 7.20
CA SER A 79 -6.54 -5.74 6.86
C SER A 79 -7.12 -6.60 5.74
N LYS A 80 -6.25 -7.19 4.90
CA LYS A 80 -6.63 -8.16 3.89
C LYS A 80 -7.10 -9.43 4.60
N LYS A 81 -8.37 -9.82 4.43
CA LYS A 81 -8.86 -11.10 4.95
C LYS A 81 -8.33 -12.16 4.00
N CYS A 82 -7.30 -12.90 4.41
CA CYS A 82 -6.94 -14.12 3.71
C CYS A 82 -8.15 -15.06 3.75
N VAL A 83 -8.93 -15.09 2.67
CA VAL A 83 -9.94 -16.12 2.40
C VAL A 83 -9.22 -17.38 1.95
#